data_AF-A0A7W4J5H9-F1
#
_entry.id   AF-A0A7W4J5H9-F1
#
_cell.length_a   1.000
_cell.length_b   1.000
_cell.length_c   1.000
_cell.angle_alpha   90.00
_cell.angle_beta   90.00
_cell.angle_gamma   90.00
#
_symmetry.space_group_name_H-M   'P 1'
#
loop_
_entity.id
_entity.type
_entity.pdbx_description
1 polymer ?
#
loop_
_entity_poly.entity_id
_entity_poly.type
_entity_poly.pdbx_seq_one_letter_code
_entity_poly.pdbx_strand_id
1 'polypeptide(L)'
;MKAEIAVLAAALVGLVLIGPAVFLLASPPPGVGLSWDMADAAGFAAFVVLLGLFMLNGRPTAWPNCDGKFFMVLHRGLGAGALVLLGLHIVPPLWVAPLLVDDLLPSGPWPMLAGLAAACLMLAAALSGLHGVRHALWRTARRFRIGHSVIAYATLPLSAFHVAAAGLHVNTTWKTALCAALTAGAASWTPVRWLLRPGRNRAAPGRKRWRNMSIHARTIVALMLAASVLSAVGYATVTPHGGPG
;
A
#
# COMPACT_ATOMS: atom_id res chain seq x y z
N MET A 1 22.75 -6.56 -10.02
CA MET A 1 21.66 -5.57 -10.06
C MET A 1 22.26 -4.19 -10.35
N LYS A 2 21.67 -3.36 -11.22
CA LYS A 2 22.18 -2.00 -11.47
C LYS A 2 21.98 -1.11 -10.23
N ALA A 3 22.90 -0.18 -9.98
CA ALA A 3 22.87 0.69 -8.80
C ALA A 3 21.52 1.41 -8.60
N GLU A 4 20.93 2.00 -9.65
CA GLU A 4 19.63 2.67 -9.55
C GLU A 4 18.49 1.73 -9.07
N ILE A 5 18.51 0.47 -9.52
CA ILE A 5 17.51 -0.53 -9.14
C ILE A 5 17.75 -0.96 -7.70
N ALA A 6 19.01 -1.11 -7.28
CA ALA A 6 19.37 -1.39 -5.89
C ALA A 6 18.90 -0.28 -4.94
N VAL A 7 19.09 0.98 -5.32
CA VAL A 7 18.63 2.14 -4.54
C VAL A 7 17.11 2.19 -4.49
N LEU A 8 16.42 1.96 -5.61
CA LEU A 8 14.95 1.87 -5.59
C LEU A 8 14.47 0.74 -4.69
N ALA A 9 15.10 -0.44 -4.77
CA ALA A 9 14.78 -1.58 -3.92
C ALA A 9 14.96 -1.22 -2.44
N ALA A 10 16.11 -0.64 -2.08
CA ALA A 10 16.42 -0.22 -0.72
C ALA A 10 15.46 0.87 -0.22
N ALA A 11 15.11 1.84 -1.05
CA ALA A 11 14.15 2.89 -0.70
C ALA A 11 12.75 2.31 -0.45
N LEU A 12 12.31 1.37 -1.28
CA LEU A 12 11.01 0.73 -1.13
C LEU A 12 10.95 -0.22 0.08
N VAL A 13 12.01 -1.01 0.31
CA VAL A 13 12.14 -1.82 1.52
C VAL A 13 12.20 -0.92 2.76
N GLY A 14 13.01 0.13 2.74
CA GLY A 14 13.08 1.12 3.82
C GLY A 14 11.73 1.78 4.08
N LEU A 15 10.97 2.12 3.04
CA LEU A 15 9.63 2.67 3.18
C LEU A 15 8.69 1.73 3.94
N VAL A 16 8.67 0.42 3.60
CA VAL A 16 7.80 -0.56 4.28
C VAL A 16 8.28 -0.99 5.66
N LEU A 17 9.54 -0.72 6.01
CA LEU A 17 10.06 -0.95 7.37
C LEU A 17 9.84 0.28 8.27
N ILE A 18 10.26 1.46 7.80
CA ILE A 18 10.21 2.71 8.55
C ILE A 18 8.77 3.21 8.68
N GLY A 19 7.97 3.12 7.62
CA GLY A 19 6.59 3.59 7.62
C GLY A 19 5.76 3.00 8.76
N PRO A 20 5.62 1.66 8.85
CA PRO A 20 4.92 1.02 9.96
C PRO A 20 5.60 1.29 11.30
N ALA A 21 6.93 1.25 11.38
CA ALA A 21 7.66 1.50 12.63
C ALA A 21 7.35 2.87 13.24
N VAL A 22 7.19 3.92 12.43
CA VAL A 22 6.83 5.27 12.92
C VAL A 22 5.47 5.28 13.61
N PHE A 23 4.48 4.55 13.08
CA PHE A 23 3.15 4.49 13.68
C PHE A 23 3.10 3.55 14.88
N LEU A 24 3.81 2.42 14.79
CA LEU A 24 3.75 1.34 15.77
C LEU A 24 4.63 1.57 17.00
N LEU A 25 5.82 2.16 16.84
CA LEU A 25 6.83 2.24 17.91
C LEU A 25 6.90 3.61 18.58
N ALA A 26 6.42 4.68 17.93
CA ALA A 26 6.38 5.99 18.57
C ALA A 26 5.17 6.07 19.50
N SER A 27 5.32 5.83 20.80
CA SER A 27 4.20 5.65 21.75
C SER A 27 3.37 4.39 21.45
N PRO A 28 3.94 3.18 21.66
CA PRO A 28 3.27 1.93 21.35
C PRO A 28 2.13 1.69 22.37
N PRO A 29 0.92 1.28 21.92
CA PRO A 29 -0.06 0.70 22.82
C PRO A 29 0.48 -0.63 23.39
N PRO A 30 -0.06 -1.12 24.52
CA PRO A 30 0.26 -2.47 25.00
C PRO A 30 -0.12 -3.50 23.93
N GLY A 31 0.69 -4.56 23.81
CA GLY A 31 0.38 -5.67 22.92
C GLY A 31 -0.89 -6.37 23.36
N VAL A 32 -1.76 -6.71 22.41
CA VAL A 32 -3.02 -7.45 22.68
C VAL A 32 -2.79 -8.95 22.54
N GLY A 33 -1.88 -9.33 21.65
CA GLY A 33 -1.47 -10.71 21.41
C GLY A 33 -0.78 -10.84 20.06
N LEU A 34 0.01 -11.90 19.90
CA LEU A 34 0.86 -12.09 18.72
C LEU A 34 0.11 -11.95 17.39
N SER A 35 -1.09 -12.54 17.29
CA SER A 35 -1.90 -12.51 16.07
C SER A 35 -2.44 -11.11 15.74
N TRP A 36 -2.85 -10.35 16.77
CA TRP A 36 -3.37 -8.99 16.62
C TRP A 36 -2.24 -8.02 16.24
N ASP A 37 -1.12 -8.07 16.95
CA ASP A 37 0.02 -7.21 16.70
C ASP A 37 0.61 -7.45 15.29
N MET A 38 0.67 -8.72 14.85
CA MET A 38 1.05 -9.06 13.47
C MET A 38 0.06 -8.50 12.44
N ALA A 39 -1.24 -8.62 12.71
CA ALA A 39 -2.29 -8.14 11.81
C ALA A 39 -2.25 -6.61 11.67
N ASP A 40 -2.03 -5.89 12.76
CA ASP A 40 -1.89 -4.43 12.77
C ASP A 40 -0.66 -3.98 11.96
N ALA A 41 0.48 -4.63 12.18
CA ALA A 41 1.69 -4.33 11.41
C ALA A 41 1.51 -4.62 9.91
N ALA A 42 0.81 -5.72 9.56
CA ALA A 42 0.45 -6.02 8.18
C ALA A 42 -0.48 -4.95 7.57
N GLY A 43 -1.45 -4.45 8.34
CA GLY A 43 -2.35 -3.36 7.93
C GLY A 43 -1.60 -2.07 7.61
N PHE A 44 -0.69 -1.65 8.49
CA PHE A 44 0.18 -0.49 8.24
C PHE A 44 1.09 -0.69 7.04
N ALA A 45 1.70 -1.86 6.89
CA ALA A 45 2.51 -2.18 5.71
C ALA A 45 1.69 -2.11 4.42
N ALA A 46 0.46 -2.64 4.41
CA ALA A 46 -0.45 -2.54 3.27
C ALA A 46 -0.78 -1.08 2.93
N PHE A 47 -1.07 -0.25 3.94
CA PHE A 47 -1.35 1.17 3.76
C PHE A 47 -0.14 1.92 3.18
N VAL A 48 1.06 1.65 3.66
CA VAL A 48 2.30 2.25 3.13
C VAL A 48 2.57 1.81 1.69
N VAL A 49 2.34 0.55 1.35
CA VAL A 49 2.44 0.09 -0.05
C VAL A 49 1.37 0.77 -0.93
N LEU A 50 0.16 0.98 -0.42
CA LEU A 50 -0.90 1.73 -1.11
C LEU A 50 -0.46 3.17 -1.41
N LEU A 51 0.15 3.87 -0.45
CA LEU A 51 0.75 5.20 -0.68
C LEU A 51 1.84 5.12 -1.78
N GLY A 52 2.70 4.10 -1.73
CA GLY A 52 3.73 3.85 -2.73
C GLY A 52 3.20 3.60 -4.14
N LEU A 53 2.03 2.94 -4.29
CA LEU A 53 1.38 2.70 -5.58
C LEU A 53 0.95 3.99 -6.29
N PHE A 54 0.57 5.03 -5.54
CA PHE A 54 0.29 6.36 -6.09
C PHE A 54 1.55 7.07 -6.56
N MET A 55 2.67 6.88 -5.87
CA MET A 55 3.97 7.42 -6.28
C MET A 55 4.51 6.72 -7.53
N LEU A 56 4.41 5.39 -7.58
CA LEU A 56 4.92 4.50 -8.63
C LEU A 56 3.82 4.02 -9.59
N ASN A 57 2.96 4.95 -10.05
CA ASN A 57 1.70 4.76 -10.80
C ASN A 57 1.73 3.98 -12.16
N GLY A 58 2.57 2.95 -12.28
CA GLY A 58 2.72 2.05 -13.44
C GLY A 58 3.35 2.71 -14.67
N ARG A 59 3.65 4.01 -14.62
CA ARG A 59 4.20 4.77 -15.75
C ARG A 59 5.71 4.91 -15.63
N PRO A 60 6.44 4.91 -16.76
CA PRO A 60 7.85 5.23 -16.77
C PRO A 60 8.17 6.54 -16.05
N THR A 61 9.16 6.51 -15.18
CA THR A 61 9.76 7.70 -14.57
C THR A 61 11.06 8.07 -15.28
N ALA A 62 11.65 9.20 -14.89
CA ALA A 62 13.00 9.59 -15.31
C ALA A 62 14.06 8.73 -14.59
N TRP A 63 13.76 8.34 -13.34
CA TRP A 63 14.62 7.49 -12.51
C TRP A 63 13.76 6.46 -11.75
N PRO A 64 14.15 5.18 -11.71
CA PRO A 64 15.25 4.58 -12.48
C PRO A 64 14.94 4.58 -13.99
N ASN A 65 15.97 4.59 -14.85
CA ASN A 65 15.81 4.70 -16.31
C ASN A 65 15.37 3.37 -16.98
N CYS A 66 14.30 2.76 -16.47
CA CYS A 66 13.73 1.52 -16.96
C CYS A 66 12.59 1.76 -17.97
N ASP A 67 12.24 0.74 -18.75
CA ASP A 67 11.09 0.76 -19.65
C ASP A 67 9.74 0.69 -18.91
N GLY A 68 8.63 0.88 -19.64
CA GLY A 68 7.29 0.82 -19.04
C GLY A 68 6.90 -0.58 -18.57
N LYS A 69 7.50 -1.64 -19.12
CA LYS A 69 7.23 -3.02 -18.71
C LYS A 69 7.70 -3.23 -17.27
N PHE A 70 8.87 -2.69 -16.90
CA PHE A 70 9.35 -2.70 -15.51
C PHE A 70 8.32 -2.10 -14.54
N PHE A 71 7.88 -0.86 -14.77
CA PHE A 71 6.94 -0.17 -13.87
C PHE A 71 5.57 -0.84 -13.81
N MET A 72 5.10 -1.41 -14.94
CA MET A 72 3.84 -2.14 -14.97
C MET A 72 3.91 -3.44 -14.16
N VAL A 73 5.02 -4.19 -14.26
CA VAL A 73 5.24 -5.40 -13.46
C VAL A 73 5.40 -5.04 -11.98
N LEU A 74 6.13 -3.97 -11.68
CA LEU A 74 6.30 -3.48 -10.31
C LEU A 74 4.96 -3.07 -9.70
N HIS A 75 4.17 -2.21 -10.37
CA HIS A 75 2.87 -1.76 -9.89
C HIS A 75 1.90 -2.91 -9.64
N ARG A 76 1.83 -3.89 -10.57
CA ARG A 76 1.00 -5.09 -10.38
C ARG A 76 1.48 -5.95 -9.21
N GLY A 77 2.79 -6.14 -9.09
CA GLY A 77 3.37 -6.92 -7.99
C GLY A 77 3.15 -6.26 -6.63
N LEU A 78 3.32 -4.94 -6.54
CA LEU A 78 3.00 -4.16 -5.34
C LEU A 78 1.51 -4.23 -4.99
N GLY A 79 0.61 -4.10 -5.98
CA GLY A 79 -0.82 -4.26 -5.76
C GLY A 79 -1.19 -5.65 -5.23
N ALA A 80 -0.59 -6.71 -5.79
CA ALA A 80 -0.78 -8.07 -5.29
C ALA A 80 -0.20 -8.26 -3.88
N GLY A 81 1.01 -7.73 -3.62
CA GLY A 81 1.62 -7.78 -2.28
C GLY A 81 0.79 -7.04 -1.23
N ALA A 82 0.22 -5.89 -1.59
CA ALA A 82 -0.67 -5.14 -0.71
C ALA A 82 -1.97 -5.90 -0.41
N LEU A 83 -2.52 -6.67 -1.36
CA LEU A 83 -3.65 -7.57 -1.11
C LEU A 83 -3.28 -8.73 -0.18
N VAL A 84 -2.07 -9.30 -0.30
CA VAL A 84 -1.60 -10.34 0.63
C VAL A 84 -1.49 -9.78 2.04
N LEU A 85 -0.90 -8.59 2.21
CA LEU A 85 -0.81 -7.90 3.49
C LEU A 85 -2.19 -7.55 4.06
N LEU A 86 -3.12 -7.11 3.21
CA LEU A 86 -4.52 -6.88 3.61
C LEU A 86 -5.20 -8.18 4.08
N GLY A 87 -4.95 -9.30 3.41
CA GLY A 87 -5.42 -10.61 3.86
C GLY A 87 -4.85 -11.00 5.22
N LEU A 88 -3.55 -10.77 5.44
CA LEU A 88 -2.89 -10.98 6.75
C LEU A 88 -3.40 -10.03 7.83
N HIS A 89 -3.91 -8.85 7.47
CA HIS A 89 -4.53 -7.91 8.39
C HIS A 89 -5.96 -8.34 8.78
N ILE A 90 -6.75 -8.87 7.84
CA ILE A 90 -8.18 -9.15 8.06
C ILE A 90 -8.42 -10.58 8.59
N VAL A 91 -7.77 -11.59 8.00
CA VAL A 91 -8.10 -13.00 8.26
C VAL A 91 -7.74 -13.44 9.69
N PRO A 92 -6.54 -13.15 10.23
CA PRO A 92 -6.19 -13.60 11.57
C PRO A 92 -7.09 -13.03 12.68
N PRO A 93 -7.41 -11.72 12.72
CA PRO A 93 -8.34 -11.20 13.72
C PRO A 93 -9.74 -11.82 13.64
N LEU A 94 -10.27 -12.04 12.43
CA LEU A 94 -11.57 -12.72 12.26
C LEU A 94 -11.53 -14.19 12.70
N TRP A 95 -10.39 -14.86 12.55
CA TRP A 95 -10.22 -16.24 13.00
C TRP A 95 -10.15 -16.34 14.53
N VAL A 96 -9.40 -15.44 15.17
CA VAL A 96 -9.18 -15.44 16.62
C VAL A 96 -10.36 -14.85 17.38
N ALA A 97 -11.04 -13.85 16.82
CA ALA A 97 -12.20 -13.18 17.39
C ALA A 97 -13.36 -13.15 16.38
N PRO A 98 -14.11 -14.27 16.21
CA PRO A 98 -15.19 -14.35 15.22
C PRO A 98 -16.32 -13.34 15.42
N LEU A 99 -16.52 -12.85 16.65
CA LEU A 99 -17.49 -11.79 16.96
C LEU A 99 -17.18 -10.46 16.28
N LEU A 100 -15.94 -10.26 15.81
CA LEU A 100 -15.55 -9.09 15.01
C LEU A 100 -16.34 -8.98 13.69
N VAL A 101 -17.00 -10.05 13.24
CA VAL A 101 -17.92 -10.00 12.09
C VAL A 101 -19.09 -9.03 12.35
N ASP A 102 -19.53 -8.88 13.60
CA ASP A 102 -20.62 -7.97 13.95
C ASP A 102 -20.23 -6.50 13.71
N ASP A 103 -18.94 -6.17 13.86
CA ASP A 103 -18.39 -4.84 13.57
C ASP A 103 -18.26 -4.55 12.06
N LEU A 104 -18.40 -5.57 11.21
CA LEU A 104 -18.42 -5.43 9.75
C LEU A 104 -19.83 -5.22 9.19
N LEU A 105 -20.87 -5.38 10.01
CA LEU A 105 -22.26 -5.11 9.63
C LEU A 105 -22.50 -3.61 9.49
N PRO A 106 -23.54 -3.16 8.76
CA PRO A 106 -23.86 -1.73 8.60
C PRO A 106 -24.08 -0.95 9.89
N SER A 107 -24.37 -1.63 11.00
CA SER A 107 -24.49 -1.06 12.35
C SER A 107 -23.16 -0.92 13.09
N GLY A 108 -22.07 -1.47 12.54
CA GLY A 108 -20.74 -1.46 13.12
C GLY A 108 -20.11 -0.07 13.18
N PRO A 109 -18.99 0.06 13.90
CA PRO A 109 -18.33 1.34 14.05
C PRO A 109 -17.79 1.87 12.72
N TRP A 110 -17.93 3.18 12.48
CA TRP A 110 -17.53 3.84 11.23
C TRP A 110 -16.10 3.52 10.75
N PRO A 111 -15.06 3.42 11.61
CA PRO A 111 -13.73 3.03 11.17
C PRO A 111 -13.70 1.64 10.51
N MET A 112 -14.45 0.67 11.04
CA MET A 112 -14.52 -0.69 10.48
C MET A 112 -15.23 -0.72 9.14
N LEU A 113 -16.35 0.01 9.02
CA LEU A 113 -17.07 0.17 7.75
C LEU A 113 -16.20 0.82 6.67
N ALA A 114 -15.40 1.83 7.03
CA ALA A 114 -14.46 2.44 6.11
C ALA A 114 -13.34 1.46 5.70
N GLY A 115 -12.82 0.66 6.64
CA GLY A 115 -11.85 -0.40 6.37
C GLY A 115 -12.39 -1.45 5.40
N LEU A 116 -13.62 -1.92 5.63
CA LEU A 116 -14.32 -2.86 4.77
C LEU A 116 -14.55 -2.29 3.37
N ALA A 117 -15.04 -1.05 3.28
CA ALA A 117 -15.24 -0.36 2.01
C ALA A 117 -13.91 -0.21 1.24
N ALA A 118 -12.83 0.17 1.92
CA ALA A 118 -11.50 0.25 1.34
C ALA A 118 -11.00 -1.12 0.85
N ALA A 119 -11.18 -2.19 1.63
CA ALA A 119 -10.79 -3.55 1.25
C ALA A 119 -11.53 -4.02 -0.01
N CYS A 120 -12.85 -3.81 -0.07
CA CYS A 120 -13.68 -4.11 -1.24
C CYS A 120 -13.24 -3.32 -2.47
N LEU A 121 -12.98 -2.01 -2.34
CA LEU A 121 -12.50 -1.18 -3.44
C LEU A 121 -11.09 -1.57 -3.90
N MET A 122 -10.20 -1.92 -2.98
CA MET A 122 -8.85 -2.39 -3.30
C MET A 122 -8.89 -3.73 -4.06
N LEU A 123 -9.74 -4.67 -3.64
CA LEU A 123 -10.00 -5.90 -4.37
C LEU A 123 -10.58 -5.61 -5.76
N ALA A 124 -11.58 -4.73 -5.86
CA ALA A 124 -12.15 -4.31 -7.13
C ALA A 124 -11.11 -3.67 -8.05
N ALA A 125 -10.21 -2.82 -7.51
CA ALA A 125 -9.11 -2.22 -8.26
C ALA A 125 -8.17 -3.30 -8.82
N ALA A 126 -7.76 -4.26 -7.99
CA ALA A 126 -6.89 -5.35 -8.40
C ALA A 126 -7.54 -6.25 -9.48
N LEU A 127 -8.79 -6.67 -9.25
CA LEU A 127 -9.55 -7.49 -10.19
C LEU A 127 -9.76 -6.76 -11.52
N SER A 128 -10.07 -5.45 -11.49
CA SER A 128 -10.20 -4.64 -12.70
C SER A 128 -8.91 -4.58 -13.54
N GLY A 129 -7.75 -4.82 -12.91
CA GLY A 129 -6.43 -4.85 -13.56
C GLY A 129 -6.08 -6.17 -14.25
N LEU A 130 -6.82 -7.26 -13.96
CA LEU A 130 -6.64 -8.55 -14.62
C LEU A 130 -7.00 -8.45 -16.10
N HIS A 131 -6.26 -9.16 -16.96
CA HIS A 131 -6.44 -9.04 -18.41
C HIS A 131 -7.88 -9.35 -18.85
N GLY A 132 -8.44 -10.51 -18.45
CA GLY A 132 -9.80 -10.91 -18.83
C GLY A 132 -10.87 -9.95 -18.32
N VAL A 133 -10.85 -9.63 -17.03
CA VAL A 133 -11.81 -8.71 -16.40
C VAL A 133 -11.73 -7.32 -17.02
N ARG A 134 -10.52 -6.82 -17.29
CA ARG A 134 -10.33 -5.51 -17.91
C ARG A 134 -10.99 -5.41 -19.28
N HIS A 135 -10.83 -6.44 -20.11
CA HIS A 135 -11.42 -6.49 -21.45
C HIS A 135 -12.94 -6.69 -21.42
N ALA A 136 -13.46 -7.39 -20.41
CA ALA A 136 -14.90 -7.60 -20.22
C ALA A 136 -15.60 -6.34 -19.71
N LEU A 137 -15.06 -5.68 -18.68
CA LEU A 137 -15.71 -4.53 -18.03
C LEU A 137 -15.53 -3.22 -18.80
N TRP A 138 -14.40 -3.03 -19.47
CA TRP A 138 -14.04 -1.72 -20.03
C TRP A 138 -13.92 -1.76 -21.55
N ARG A 139 -14.87 -1.10 -22.22
CA ARG A 139 -14.86 -0.93 -23.69
C ARG A 139 -13.59 -0.28 -24.23
N THR A 140 -12.96 0.61 -23.46
CA THR A 140 -11.77 1.35 -23.90
C THR A 140 -10.74 1.49 -22.79
N ALA A 141 -9.47 1.56 -23.17
CA ALA A 141 -8.37 1.78 -22.23
C ALA A 141 -8.49 3.12 -21.48
N ARG A 142 -9.14 4.14 -22.06
CA ARG A 142 -9.43 5.41 -21.38
C ARG A 142 -10.42 5.21 -20.23
N ARG A 143 -11.52 4.50 -20.47
CA ARG A 143 -12.53 4.20 -19.44
C ARG A 143 -11.93 3.37 -18.30
N PHE A 144 -11.14 2.34 -18.63
CA PHE A 144 -10.40 1.57 -17.63
C PHE A 144 -9.54 2.47 -16.74
N ARG A 145 -8.72 3.35 -17.32
CA ARG A 145 -7.85 4.23 -16.54
C ARG A 145 -8.64 5.17 -15.62
N ILE A 146 -9.75 5.74 -16.10
CA ILE A 146 -10.60 6.62 -15.30
C ILE A 146 -11.23 5.82 -14.16
N GLY A 147 -11.88 4.70 -14.45
CA GLY A 147 -12.55 3.87 -13.45
C GLY A 147 -11.58 3.33 -12.40
N HIS A 148 -10.44 2.78 -12.83
CA HIS A 148 -9.41 2.30 -11.92
C HIS A 148 -8.85 3.42 -11.03
N SER A 149 -8.63 4.62 -11.60
CA SER A 149 -8.22 5.79 -10.81
C SER A 149 -9.30 6.17 -9.80
N VAL A 150 -10.57 6.25 -10.18
CA VAL A 150 -11.67 6.60 -9.25
C VAL A 150 -11.71 5.63 -8.08
N ILE A 151 -11.65 4.32 -8.35
CA ILE A 151 -11.62 3.29 -7.29
C ILE A 151 -10.39 3.48 -6.39
N ALA A 152 -9.20 3.67 -6.96
CA ALA A 152 -7.98 3.87 -6.18
C ALA A 152 -8.03 5.15 -5.33
N TYR A 153 -8.51 6.26 -5.89
CA TYR A 153 -8.66 7.54 -5.20
C TYR A 153 -9.74 7.51 -4.10
N ALA A 154 -10.72 6.63 -4.19
CA ALA A 154 -11.68 6.39 -3.11
C ALA A 154 -11.09 5.46 -2.03
N THR A 155 -10.33 4.44 -2.43
CA THR A 155 -9.67 3.49 -1.51
C THR A 155 -8.74 4.21 -0.55
N LEU A 156 -7.90 5.11 -1.06
CA LEU A 156 -6.86 5.78 -0.29
C LEU A 156 -7.38 6.57 0.95
N PRO A 157 -8.32 7.53 0.82
CA PRO A 157 -8.85 8.26 1.97
C PRO A 157 -9.68 7.37 2.91
N LEU A 158 -10.36 6.33 2.41
CA LEU A 158 -11.08 5.38 3.28
C LEU A 158 -10.10 4.58 4.14
N SER A 159 -8.98 4.11 3.56
CA SER A 159 -7.92 3.45 4.32
C SER A 159 -7.28 4.41 5.35
N ALA A 160 -7.01 5.65 4.96
CA ALA A 160 -6.45 6.65 5.88
C ALA A 160 -7.42 6.98 7.03
N PHE A 161 -8.72 7.10 6.74
CA PHE A 161 -9.75 7.29 7.75
C PHE A 161 -9.85 6.09 8.69
N HIS A 162 -9.87 4.86 8.17
CA HIS A 162 -9.85 3.63 8.98
C HIS A 162 -8.66 3.63 9.94
N VAL A 163 -7.45 3.86 9.43
CA VAL A 163 -6.21 3.88 10.22
C VAL A 163 -6.22 4.96 11.30
N ALA A 164 -6.68 6.17 10.97
CA ALA A 164 -6.70 7.28 11.91
C ALA A 164 -7.83 7.19 12.95
N ALA A 165 -9.03 6.80 12.51
CA ALA A 165 -10.23 6.77 13.35
C ALA A 165 -10.34 5.51 14.22
N ALA A 166 -9.63 4.42 13.88
CA ALA A 166 -9.50 3.28 14.77
C ALA A 166 -8.79 3.66 16.09
N GLY A 167 -7.93 4.67 16.07
CA GLY A 167 -7.36 5.29 17.28
C GLY A 167 -6.41 4.40 18.09
N LEU A 168 -6.09 3.19 17.63
CA LEU A 168 -5.18 2.26 18.34
C LEU A 168 -3.74 2.76 18.29
N HIS A 169 -3.14 2.82 17.10
CA HIS A 169 -1.76 3.24 16.90
C HIS A 169 -1.62 4.68 16.39
N VAL A 170 -2.70 5.27 15.85
CA VAL A 170 -2.76 6.69 15.44
C VAL A 170 -3.56 7.47 16.48
N ASN A 171 -3.03 7.50 17.70
CA ASN A 171 -3.69 8.02 18.91
C ASN A 171 -3.22 9.41 19.34
N THR A 172 -2.27 10.01 18.62
CA THR A 172 -1.76 11.36 18.90
C THR A 172 -2.02 12.29 17.72
N THR A 173 -2.21 13.57 18.01
CA THR A 173 -2.47 14.60 16.98
C THR A 173 -1.40 14.64 15.90
N TRP A 174 -0.13 14.44 16.26
CA TRP A 174 0.96 14.46 15.27
C TRP A 174 0.94 13.24 14.35
N LYS A 175 0.57 12.05 14.84
CA LYS A 175 0.42 10.85 13.99
C LYS A 175 -0.76 11.01 13.05
N THR A 176 -1.88 11.56 13.53
CA THR A 176 -3.05 11.85 12.70
C THR A 176 -2.70 12.86 11.60
N ALA A 177 -2.00 13.94 11.95
CA ALA A 177 -1.52 14.94 11.00
C ALA A 177 -0.55 14.34 9.98
N LEU A 178 0.38 13.49 10.42
CA LEU A 178 1.29 12.77 9.53
C LEU A 178 0.55 11.85 8.56
N CYS A 179 -0.42 11.05 9.06
CA CYS A 179 -1.25 10.18 8.23
C CYS A 179 -2.02 10.99 7.16
N ALA A 180 -2.63 12.11 7.56
CA ALA A 180 -3.32 13.00 6.64
C ALA A 180 -2.37 13.62 5.60
N ALA A 181 -1.19 14.10 6.02
CA ALA A 181 -0.19 14.69 5.13
C ALA A 181 0.36 13.68 4.11
N LEU A 182 0.67 12.46 4.54
CA LEU A 182 1.13 11.38 3.64
C LEU A 182 0.05 11.02 2.61
N THR A 183 -1.20 10.91 3.06
CA THR A 183 -2.36 10.62 2.22
C THR A 183 -2.58 11.72 1.18
N ALA A 184 -2.60 12.98 1.61
CA ALA A 184 -2.76 14.13 0.73
C ALA A 184 -1.60 14.26 -0.27
N GLY A 185 -0.37 14.04 0.19
CA GLY A 185 0.83 14.02 -0.64
C GLY A 185 0.77 12.95 -1.72
N ALA A 186 0.40 11.72 -1.35
CA ALA A 186 0.25 10.61 -2.30
C ALA A 186 -0.88 10.87 -3.33
N ALA A 187 -2.05 11.33 -2.88
CA ALA A 187 -3.17 11.65 -3.75
C ALA A 187 -2.83 12.77 -4.75
N SER A 188 -2.10 13.79 -4.29
CA SER A 188 -1.71 14.96 -5.09
C SER A 188 -0.50 14.70 -6.00
N TRP A 189 0.31 13.67 -5.72
CA TRP A 189 1.53 13.40 -6.46
C TRP A 189 1.29 13.17 -7.96
N THR A 190 0.28 12.37 -8.31
CA THR A 190 -0.04 12.06 -9.71
C THR A 190 -0.47 13.29 -10.52
N PRO A 191 -1.44 14.12 -10.06
CA PRO A 191 -1.83 15.33 -10.78
C PRO A 191 -0.72 16.39 -10.80
N VAL A 192 -0.02 16.61 -9.68
CA VAL A 192 1.10 17.55 -9.63
C VAL A 192 2.19 17.16 -10.61
N ARG A 193 2.58 15.89 -10.65
CA ARG A 193 3.56 15.39 -11.62
C ARG A 193 3.10 15.51 -13.07
N TRP A 194 1.79 15.50 -13.33
CA TRP A 194 1.25 15.74 -14.66
C TRP A 194 1.34 17.22 -15.05
N LEU A 195 1.06 18.14 -14.12
CA LEU A 195 1.19 19.59 -14.33
C LEU A 195 2.64 20.04 -14.45
N LEU A 196 3.52 19.51 -13.61
CA LEU A 196 4.96 19.83 -13.59
C LEU A 196 5.73 19.19 -14.75
N ARG A 197 5.09 18.39 -15.60
CA ARG A 197 5.75 17.87 -16.81
C ARG A 197 5.79 18.99 -17.84
N PRO A 198 6.97 19.54 -18.19
CA PRO A 198 7.10 20.36 -19.39
C PRO A 198 6.59 19.53 -20.56
N GLY A 199 5.82 20.17 -21.45
CA GLY A 199 5.21 19.53 -22.60
C GLY A 199 6.17 18.58 -23.31
N ARG A 200 5.66 17.40 -23.70
CA ARG A 200 6.23 16.44 -24.66
C ARG A 200 7.60 16.83 -25.24
N ASN A 201 8.60 15.98 -24.96
CA ASN A 201 9.92 15.88 -25.60
C ASN A 201 11.09 16.34 -24.71
N ARG A 202 11.70 15.35 -24.04
CA ARG A 202 13.15 15.14 -23.94
C ARG A 202 13.36 14.02 -22.92
N ALA A 203 13.14 12.77 -23.34
CA ALA A 203 14.13 11.79 -22.94
C ALA A 203 15.47 12.41 -23.40
N ALA A 204 16.39 12.67 -22.48
CA ALA A 204 17.69 13.23 -22.83
C ALA A 204 18.19 12.48 -24.07
N PRO A 205 18.44 13.17 -25.21
CA PRO A 205 18.84 12.51 -26.44
C PRO A 205 20.04 11.61 -26.10
N GLY A 206 19.91 10.30 -26.34
CA GLY A 206 21.01 9.34 -26.18
C GLY A 206 20.93 8.33 -25.03
N ARG A 207 20.10 8.50 -23.98
CA ARG A 207 19.99 7.46 -22.92
C ARG A 207 18.94 6.41 -23.27
N LYS A 208 19.39 5.29 -23.85
CA LYS A 208 18.57 4.09 -24.11
C LYS A 208 18.04 3.53 -22.77
N ARG A 209 16.70 3.52 -22.61
CA ARG A 209 16.04 2.88 -21.45
C ARG A 209 16.46 1.43 -21.34
N TRP A 210 16.68 0.96 -20.12
CA TRP A 210 17.02 -0.44 -19.88
C TRP A 210 15.80 -1.32 -20.12
N ARG A 211 15.96 -2.31 -21.00
CA ARG A 211 14.93 -3.30 -21.36
C ARG A 211 15.07 -4.54 -20.50
N ASN A 212 14.00 -5.34 -20.42
CA ASN A 212 13.99 -6.65 -19.75
C ASN A 212 14.33 -6.62 -18.25
N MET A 213 14.09 -5.50 -17.57
CA MET A 213 14.30 -5.38 -16.12
C MET A 213 13.12 -5.93 -15.29
N SER A 214 12.10 -6.54 -15.91
CA SER A 214 10.90 -7.03 -15.22
C SER A 214 11.18 -8.09 -14.14
N ILE A 215 12.25 -8.87 -14.28
CA ILE A 215 12.67 -9.84 -13.25
C ILE A 215 13.03 -9.10 -11.96
N HIS A 216 13.79 -8.00 -12.06
CA HIS A 216 14.17 -7.21 -10.90
C HIS A 216 12.97 -6.57 -10.21
N ALA A 217 11.94 -6.16 -10.96
CA ALA A 217 10.69 -5.68 -10.35
C ALA A 217 10.03 -6.75 -9.47
N ARG A 218 10.02 -8.02 -9.90
CA ARG A 218 9.50 -9.13 -9.08
C ARG A 218 10.36 -9.38 -7.84
N THR A 219 11.68 -9.32 -7.99
CA THR A 219 12.61 -9.45 -6.85
C THR A 219 12.38 -8.33 -5.82
N ILE A 220 12.21 -7.08 -6.26
CA ILE A 220 11.89 -5.95 -5.37
C ILE A 220 10.61 -6.23 -4.59
N VAL A 221 9.54 -6.65 -5.27
CA VAL A 221 8.26 -6.97 -4.62
C VAL A 221 8.41 -8.10 -3.61
N ALA A 222 9.14 -9.16 -3.96
CA ALA A 222 9.39 -10.28 -3.06
C ALA A 222 10.18 -9.85 -1.81
N LEU A 223 11.22 -9.03 -1.99
CA LEU A 223 12.01 -8.49 -0.89
C LEU A 223 11.18 -7.58 0.01
N MET A 224 10.33 -6.72 -0.56
CA MET A 224 9.41 -5.88 0.22
C MET A 224 8.42 -6.71 1.01
N LEU A 225 7.80 -7.72 0.39
CA LEU A 225 6.84 -8.58 1.07
C LEU A 225 7.51 -9.35 2.22
N ALA A 226 8.70 -9.91 1.98
CA ALA A 226 9.47 -10.58 3.01
C ALA A 226 9.82 -9.61 4.16
N ALA A 227 10.28 -8.40 3.85
CA ALA A 227 10.58 -7.38 4.85
C ALA A 227 9.35 -6.96 5.65
N SER A 228 8.19 -6.79 5.00
CA SER A 228 6.92 -6.47 5.69
C SER A 228 6.49 -7.59 6.63
N VAL A 229 6.57 -8.86 6.19
CA VAL A 229 6.22 -10.01 7.04
C VAL A 229 7.18 -10.14 8.22
N LEU A 230 8.49 -10.01 7.99
CA LEU A 230 9.49 -10.05 9.06
C LEU A 230 9.31 -8.89 10.04
N SER A 231 8.98 -7.69 9.57
CA SER A 231 8.68 -6.55 10.43
C SER A 231 7.43 -6.78 11.26
N ALA A 232 6.39 -7.40 10.70
CA ALA A 232 5.16 -7.72 11.42
C ALA A 232 5.41 -8.76 12.52
N VAL A 233 6.14 -9.83 12.21
CA VAL A 233 6.56 -10.83 13.20
C VAL A 233 7.45 -10.20 14.27
N GLY A 234 8.45 -9.42 13.86
CA GLY A 234 9.37 -8.73 14.77
C GLY A 234 8.63 -7.81 15.74
N TYR A 235 7.73 -6.97 15.24
CA TYR A 235 6.89 -6.11 16.08
C TYR A 235 6.12 -6.92 17.14
N ALA A 236 5.41 -7.97 16.72
CA ALA A 236 4.59 -8.79 17.59
C ALA A 236 5.40 -9.56 18.67
N THR A 237 6.69 -9.82 18.42
CA THR A 237 7.59 -10.46 19.40
C THR A 237 8.20 -9.51 20.41
N VAL A 238 8.31 -8.21 20.10
CA VAL A 238 8.94 -7.21 20.98
C VAL A 238 7.92 -6.37 21.75
N THR A 239 6.65 -6.38 21.34
CA THR A 239 5.57 -5.74 22.09
C THR A 239 5.36 -6.47 23.42
N PRO A 240 5.44 -5.76 24.56
CA PRO A 240 5.15 -6.36 25.85
C PRO A 240 3.68 -6.77 25.88
N HIS A 241 3.44 -8.07 26.03
CA HIS A 241 2.10 -8.60 26.29
C HIS A 241 1.86 -8.48 27.80
N GLY A 242 0.87 -7.68 28.19
CA GLY A 242 0.40 -7.70 29.57
C GLY A 242 -0.07 -9.11 29.88
N GLY A 243 0.58 -9.79 30.82
CA GLY A 243 0.11 -11.09 31.32
C GLY A 243 -1.35 -10.97 31.79
N PRO A 244 -2.10 -12.09 31.84
CA PRO A 244 -3.53 -12.06 32.12
C PRO A 244 -3.83 -11.30 33.41
N GLY A 245 -4.58 -10.21 33.26
CA GLY A 245 -5.33 -9.54 34.34
C GLY A 245 -6.76 -10.02 34.36
#